data_AF-A0A3N4ZQ68-F1
#
_entry.id   AF-A0A3N4ZQ68-F1
#
_cell.length_a   1.000
_cell.length_b   1.000
_cell.length_c   1.000
_cell.angle_alpha   90.00
_cell.angle_beta   90.00
_cell.angle_gamma   90.00
#
_symmetry.space_group_name_H-M   'P 1'
#
loop_
_entity.id
_entity.type
_entity.pdbx_description
1 polymer ?
#
loop_
_entity_poly.entity_id
_entity_poly.type
_entity_poly.pdbx_seq_one_letter_code
_entity_poly.pdbx_strand_id
1 'polypeptide(L)'
;MRDQPGPYFEKYDSDFGLSGLTESFALSTPPGTAEAALGLVMEKLAAYEGDMAVDMSGIERLGEDERHILGYDVFHDDFGYAEELRRDLGKLLDSPLSDEVLGAVWLAATGGVWDPQAHGIGVRDWLARLDATCAARPPRAVMGRAPGPSWSFWRLPAVETVREPILAEIRASAGELPGLTPALEEVATRADLDLGFRLYLRALKTAGVPVPEERCNRFGDLGEPFGYHLQVVYEGLTVVWRPLEVARRLFDGDFGFSGLAGEFHPQWERDVPAPELLHRTVIADGYRIPGVQALVLWEDTVRLLRSPLSGDTLTTLWVAASNTDPGRFGTDGPGWLRRIAEACRARLAEVAAEHTPALPPVRADLADPVLRELREAAPLLEPEHVTALEQVVARVDPDLGFRLLLRVLHTVSGPLTERQYGRCRDLGEHFSYGEDHVSHAIEHLAQDE
;
A
#
# COMPACT_ATOMS: atom_id res chain seq x y z
N MET A 1 -33.46 6.64 11.80
CA MET A 1 -32.96 6.67 10.41
C MET A 1 -31.58 6.06 10.50
N ARG A 2 -31.36 4.97 9.78
CA ARG A 2 -30.34 3.95 10.08
C ARG A 2 -28.92 4.50 9.95
N ASP A 3 -28.11 4.25 10.97
CA ASP A 3 -26.65 4.17 10.87
C ASP A 3 -26.31 3.16 9.77
N GLN A 4 -25.89 3.66 8.61
CA GLN A 4 -25.16 2.84 7.64
C GLN A 4 -23.68 3.18 7.82
N PRO A 5 -22.85 2.27 8.36
CA PRO A 5 -21.43 2.38 8.14
C PRO A 5 -21.20 2.30 6.62
N GLY A 6 -20.46 3.27 6.07
CA GLY A 6 -20.03 3.22 4.67
C GLY A 6 -19.27 1.92 4.37
N PRO A 7 -19.11 1.55 3.10
CA PRO A 7 -18.49 0.28 2.72
C PRO A 7 -17.04 0.27 3.24
N TYR A 8 -16.81 -0.50 4.30
CA TYR A 8 -15.48 -0.93 4.69
C TYR A 8 -15.04 -1.94 3.65
N PHE A 9 -14.20 -1.51 2.71
CA PHE A 9 -13.40 -2.42 1.90
C PHE A 9 -12.17 -2.79 2.72
N GLU A 10 -12.27 -3.88 3.48
CA GLU A 10 -11.12 -4.52 4.09
C GLU A 10 -10.96 -5.92 3.47
N LYS A 11 -9.73 -6.22 3.03
CA LYS A 11 -9.06 -7.53 3.20
C LYS A 11 -9.25 -8.61 2.13
N TYR A 12 -8.71 -8.36 0.94
CA TYR A 12 -7.76 -9.31 0.32
C TYR A 12 -6.41 -8.66 0.01
N ASP A 13 -6.07 -7.60 0.72
CA ASP A 13 -4.75 -7.02 0.57
C ASP A 13 -3.68 -7.92 1.23
N SER A 14 -4.06 -8.79 2.18
CA SER A 14 -3.18 -9.64 3.00
C SER A 14 -3.14 -11.14 2.61
N ASP A 15 -2.51 -11.99 3.43
CA ASP A 15 -2.41 -13.44 3.20
C ASP A 15 -3.80 -14.11 2.99
N PHE A 16 -3.92 -14.96 1.96
CA PHE A 16 -5.16 -15.64 1.58
C PHE A 16 -5.00 -17.15 1.36
N GLY A 17 -6.11 -17.87 1.19
CA GLY A 17 -6.10 -19.32 1.01
C GLY A 17 -5.37 -20.02 2.15
N LEU A 18 -4.46 -20.94 1.85
CA LEU A 18 -3.70 -21.66 2.87
C LEU A 18 -2.73 -20.76 3.66
N SER A 19 -2.09 -19.76 3.04
CA SER A 19 -1.21 -18.84 3.77
C SER A 19 -2.00 -17.97 4.76
N GLY A 20 -3.18 -17.48 4.37
CA GLY A 20 -4.05 -16.72 5.28
C GLY A 20 -4.60 -17.55 6.45
N LEU A 21 -4.82 -18.84 6.23
CA LEU A 21 -5.28 -19.74 7.29
C LEU A 21 -4.15 -19.99 8.29
N THR A 22 -2.96 -20.28 7.77
CA THR A 22 -1.77 -20.54 8.60
C THR A 22 -1.31 -19.31 9.38
N GLU A 23 -1.48 -18.10 8.82
CA GLU A 23 -1.35 -16.84 9.56
C GLU A 23 -2.31 -16.79 10.75
N SER A 24 -3.58 -17.15 10.54
CA SER A 24 -4.60 -17.12 11.60
C SER A 24 -4.23 -18.08 12.74
N PHE A 25 -3.65 -19.24 12.43
CA PHE A 25 -3.04 -20.11 13.43
C PHE A 25 -1.87 -19.43 14.14
N ALA A 26 -0.93 -18.85 13.41
CA ALA A 26 0.26 -18.22 13.98
C ALA A 26 -0.06 -17.05 14.95
N LEU A 27 -1.16 -16.34 14.71
CA LEU A 27 -1.63 -15.24 15.57
C LEU A 27 -2.56 -15.70 16.71
N SER A 28 -2.97 -16.97 16.72
CA SER A 28 -3.94 -17.49 17.69
C SER A 28 -3.27 -18.10 18.91
N THR A 29 -4.06 -18.26 19.98
CA THR A 29 -3.67 -19.13 21.09
C THR A 29 -3.61 -20.59 20.60
N PRO A 30 -2.56 -21.36 20.94
CA PRO A 30 -2.43 -22.76 20.52
C PRO A 30 -3.68 -23.58 20.85
N PRO A 31 -4.35 -24.18 19.84
CA PRO A 31 -5.50 -25.04 20.09
C PRO A 31 -5.08 -26.29 20.87
N GLY A 32 -5.78 -26.59 21.97
CA GLY A 32 -5.50 -27.78 22.78
C GLY A 32 -6.00 -29.10 22.20
N THR A 33 -6.90 -29.06 21.21
CA THR A 33 -7.48 -30.25 20.56
C THR A 33 -7.74 -30.00 19.07
N ALA A 34 -7.96 -31.09 18.32
CA ALA A 34 -8.28 -31.02 16.90
C ALA A 34 -9.63 -30.32 16.63
N GLU A 35 -10.59 -30.48 17.53
CA GLU A 35 -11.89 -29.79 17.46
C GLU A 35 -11.73 -28.28 17.66
N ALA A 36 -10.86 -27.85 18.58
CA ALA A 36 -10.55 -26.45 18.77
C ALA A 36 -9.83 -25.86 17.55
N ALA A 37 -8.89 -26.60 16.95
CA ALA A 37 -8.23 -26.20 15.72
C ALA A 37 -9.21 -26.07 14.54
N LEU A 38 -10.15 -27.01 14.39
CA LEU A 38 -11.23 -26.88 13.40
C LEU A 38 -12.18 -25.72 13.71
N GLY A 39 -12.40 -25.42 14.98
CA GLY A 39 -13.14 -24.22 15.42
C GLY A 39 -12.51 -22.94 14.87
N LEU A 40 -11.19 -22.80 14.98
CA LEU A 40 -10.46 -21.66 14.42
C LEU A 40 -10.60 -21.57 12.89
N VAL A 41 -10.52 -22.71 12.19
CA VAL A 41 -10.75 -22.77 10.74
C VAL A 41 -12.16 -22.27 10.41
N MET A 42 -13.17 -22.75 11.13
CA MET A 42 -14.56 -22.34 10.91
C MET A 42 -14.78 -20.85 11.18
N GLU A 43 -14.14 -20.30 12.21
CA GLU A 43 -14.16 -18.88 12.55
C GLU A 43 -13.52 -18.04 11.44
N LYS A 44 -12.32 -18.41 10.96
CA LYS A 44 -11.66 -17.73 9.84
C LYS A 44 -12.52 -17.75 8.59
N LEU A 45 -13.07 -18.91 8.23
CA LEU A 45 -13.96 -19.03 7.09
C LEU A 45 -15.23 -18.17 7.28
N ALA A 46 -15.79 -18.10 8.50
CA ALA A 46 -16.98 -17.30 8.79
C ALA A 46 -16.72 -15.78 8.76
N ALA A 47 -15.53 -15.33 9.20
CA ALA A 47 -15.14 -13.93 9.14
C ALA A 47 -15.17 -13.40 7.69
N TYR A 48 -14.65 -14.16 6.73
CA TYR A 48 -14.65 -13.80 5.30
C TYR A 48 -16.04 -13.93 4.63
N GLU A 49 -16.96 -14.67 5.23
CA GLU A 49 -18.34 -14.79 4.76
C GLU A 49 -19.28 -13.75 5.39
N GLY A 50 -18.90 -13.19 6.54
CA GLY A 50 -19.68 -12.21 7.31
C GLY A 50 -19.61 -10.79 6.76
N ASP A 51 -18.64 -10.49 5.88
CA ASP A 51 -18.55 -9.20 5.21
C ASP A 51 -19.70 -9.02 4.21
N MET A 52 -20.49 -7.97 4.46
CA MET A 52 -21.73 -7.65 3.73
C MET A 52 -21.53 -7.69 2.22
N ALA A 53 -22.59 -8.03 1.49
CA ALA A 53 -22.66 -7.71 0.07
C ALA A 53 -22.28 -6.25 -0.12
N VAL A 54 -21.17 -6.00 -0.83
CA VAL A 54 -20.76 -4.65 -1.22
C VAL A 54 -21.95 -4.01 -1.92
N ASP A 55 -22.32 -2.78 -1.54
CA ASP A 55 -23.33 -2.00 -2.24
C ASP A 55 -22.75 -1.60 -3.61
N MET A 56 -22.97 -2.46 -4.59
CA MET A 56 -22.48 -2.30 -5.96
C MET A 56 -23.27 -1.25 -6.75
N SER A 57 -24.31 -0.63 -6.18
CA SER A 57 -25.21 0.29 -6.90
C SER A 57 -24.53 1.58 -7.40
N GLY A 58 -23.35 1.91 -6.87
CA GLY A 58 -22.47 2.96 -7.38
C GLY A 58 -21.58 2.50 -8.55
N ILE A 59 -21.14 1.26 -8.54
CA ILE A 59 -20.23 0.65 -9.54
C ILE A 59 -21.00 0.27 -10.82
N GLU A 60 -22.26 -0.16 -10.69
CA GLU A 60 -23.14 -0.44 -11.84
C GLU A 60 -23.40 0.78 -12.74
N ARG A 61 -23.13 2.00 -12.25
CA ARG A 61 -23.27 3.25 -13.02
C ARG A 61 -22.03 3.61 -13.83
N LEU A 62 -20.90 2.95 -13.57
CA LEU A 62 -19.64 3.18 -14.27
C LEU A 62 -19.65 2.46 -15.63
N GLY A 63 -19.08 3.12 -16.64
CA GLY A 63 -18.80 2.50 -17.93
C GLY A 63 -17.87 1.29 -17.81
N GLU A 64 -17.83 0.43 -18.83
CA GLU A 64 -16.91 -0.73 -18.88
C GLU A 64 -15.44 -0.28 -18.78
N ASP A 65 -15.07 0.79 -19.49
CA ASP A 65 -13.73 1.37 -19.43
C ASP A 65 -13.40 1.97 -18.05
N GLU A 66 -14.37 2.63 -17.39
CA GLU A 66 -14.19 3.19 -16.04
C GLU A 66 -14.06 2.09 -14.99
N ARG A 67 -14.79 0.98 -15.15
CA ARG A 67 -14.65 -0.19 -14.27
C ARG A 67 -13.32 -0.89 -14.48
N HIS A 68 -12.82 -0.95 -15.71
CA HIS A 68 -11.52 -1.51 -16.02
C HIS A 68 -10.37 -0.65 -15.46
N ILE A 69 -10.43 0.67 -15.66
CA ILE A 69 -9.43 1.64 -15.17
C ILE A 69 -9.37 1.66 -13.64
N LEU A 70 -10.52 1.57 -12.97
CA LEU A 70 -10.62 1.61 -11.51
C LEU A 70 -10.52 0.22 -10.85
N GLY A 71 -10.25 -0.83 -11.62
CA GLY A 71 -10.10 -2.21 -11.13
C GLY A 71 -11.40 -2.88 -10.65
N TYR A 72 -12.56 -2.28 -10.90
CA TYR A 72 -13.87 -2.75 -10.47
C TYR A 72 -14.43 -3.95 -11.26
N ASP A 73 -13.85 -4.32 -12.39
CA ASP A 73 -14.24 -5.57 -13.07
C ASP A 73 -13.71 -6.84 -12.36
N VAL A 74 -12.90 -6.68 -11.32
CA VAL A 74 -12.08 -7.76 -10.71
C VAL A 74 -12.49 -8.10 -9.26
N PHE A 75 -13.72 -7.78 -8.86
CA PHE A 75 -14.15 -7.99 -7.48
C PHE A 75 -14.03 -9.46 -7.01
N HIS A 76 -13.26 -9.63 -5.93
CA HIS A 76 -13.05 -10.86 -5.17
C HIS A 76 -14.31 -11.39 -4.47
N ASP A 77 -15.39 -10.61 -4.47
CA ASP A 77 -16.67 -10.97 -3.85
C ASP A 77 -17.41 -12.12 -4.56
N ASP A 78 -16.98 -12.49 -5.77
CA ASP A 78 -17.56 -13.63 -6.49
C ASP A 78 -17.04 -14.98 -5.96
N PHE A 79 -15.92 -15.01 -5.22
CA PHE A 79 -15.30 -16.24 -4.70
C PHE A 79 -15.08 -16.19 -3.19
N GLY A 80 -15.78 -17.07 -2.46
CA GLY A 80 -15.57 -17.21 -1.02
C GLY A 80 -14.17 -17.74 -0.71
N TYR A 81 -13.57 -17.27 0.38
CA TYR A 81 -12.27 -17.74 0.92
C TYR A 81 -12.15 -19.28 0.95
N ALA A 82 -13.25 -19.97 1.21
CA ALA A 82 -13.32 -21.42 1.20
C ALA A 82 -12.87 -22.04 -0.14
N GLU A 83 -13.20 -21.46 -1.28
CA GLU A 83 -12.82 -21.99 -2.60
C GLU A 83 -11.33 -21.83 -2.88
N GLU A 84 -10.75 -20.67 -2.53
CA GLU A 84 -9.31 -20.44 -2.62
C GLU A 84 -8.54 -21.41 -1.73
N LEU A 85 -8.98 -21.59 -0.48
CA LEU A 85 -8.39 -22.56 0.42
C LEU A 85 -8.49 -23.98 -0.13
N ARG A 86 -9.64 -24.40 -0.69
CA ARG A 86 -9.78 -25.72 -1.31
C ARG A 86 -8.86 -25.91 -2.50
N ARG A 87 -8.62 -24.88 -3.31
CA ARG A 87 -7.68 -24.95 -4.43
C ARG A 87 -6.26 -25.20 -3.93
N ASP A 88 -5.83 -24.49 -2.89
CA ASP A 88 -4.52 -24.71 -2.28
C ASP A 88 -4.41 -26.10 -1.65
N LEU A 89 -5.44 -26.55 -0.94
CA LEU A 89 -5.49 -27.89 -0.36
C LEU A 89 -5.46 -28.97 -1.43
N GLY A 90 -6.20 -28.81 -2.53
CA GLY A 90 -6.18 -29.72 -3.67
C GLY A 90 -4.79 -29.84 -4.29
N LYS A 91 -4.09 -28.72 -4.52
CA LYS A 91 -2.69 -28.71 -5.01
C LYS A 91 -1.77 -29.57 -4.12
N LEU A 92 -1.93 -29.52 -2.79
CA LEU A 92 -1.11 -30.31 -1.87
C LEU A 92 -1.57 -31.77 -1.77
N LEU A 93 -2.88 -32.02 -1.67
CA LEU A 93 -3.46 -33.35 -1.50
C LEU A 93 -3.24 -34.24 -2.73
N ASP A 94 -3.35 -33.67 -3.93
CA ASP A 94 -3.16 -34.36 -5.22
C ASP A 94 -1.67 -34.48 -5.62
N SER A 95 -0.77 -33.80 -4.89
CA SER A 95 0.66 -33.83 -5.17
C SER A 95 1.33 -35.13 -4.71
N PRO A 96 2.48 -35.50 -5.31
CA PRO A 96 3.28 -36.64 -4.87
C PRO A 96 4.21 -36.29 -3.68
N LEU A 97 3.90 -35.24 -2.90
CA LEU A 97 4.68 -34.84 -1.73
C LEU A 97 4.51 -35.83 -0.58
N SER A 98 5.57 -36.06 0.20
CA SER A 98 5.50 -36.90 1.39
C SER A 98 4.81 -36.18 2.55
N ASP A 99 4.30 -36.95 3.51
CA ASP A 99 3.72 -36.40 4.75
C ASP A 99 4.77 -35.68 5.61
N GLU A 100 6.06 -36.03 5.47
CA GLU A 100 7.17 -35.31 6.11
C GLU A 100 7.29 -33.89 5.54
N VAL A 101 7.28 -33.74 4.21
CA VAL A 101 7.33 -32.42 3.55
C VAL A 101 6.11 -31.58 3.90
N LEU A 102 4.91 -32.15 3.80
CA LEU A 102 3.67 -31.46 4.14
C LEU A 102 3.63 -31.04 5.62
N GLY A 103 4.10 -31.92 6.51
CA GLY A 103 4.17 -31.65 7.95
C GLY A 103 5.14 -30.51 8.26
N ALA A 104 6.35 -30.55 7.69
CA ALA A 104 7.37 -29.52 7.88
C ALA A 104 6.88 -28.13 7.44
N VAL A 105 6.26 -28.04 6.25
CA VAL A 105 5.76 -26.77 5.72
C VAL A 105 4.55 -26.26 6.51
N TRP A 106 3.63 -27.14 6.89
CA TRP A 106 2.49 -26.77 7.76
C TRP A 106 2.96 -26.19 9.11
N LEU A 107 3.88 -26.88 9.77
CA LEU A 107 4.43 -26.45 11.06
C LEU A 107 5.14 -25.11 10.94
N ALA A 108 5.97 -24.94 9.91
CA ALA A 108 6.66 -23.67 9.68
C ALA A 108 5.68 -22.52 9.41
N ALA A 109 4.67 -22.74 8.57
CA ALA A 109 3.70 -21.70 8.22
C ALA A 109 2.84 -21.27 9.42
N THR A 110 2.44 -22.23 10.27
CA THR A 110 1.66 -21.98 11.50
C THR A 110 2.49 -21.55 12.70
N GLY A 111 3.83 -21.56 12.60
CA GLY A 111 4.74 -21.20 13.69
C GLY A 111 4.82 -22.23 14.78
N GLY A 112 4.50 -23.48 14.46
CA GLY A 112 4.42 -24.59 15.40
C GLY A 112 3.25 -24.47 16.37
N VAL A 113 2.32 -23.52 16.16
CA VAL A 113 1.16 -23.31 17.03
C VAL A 113 0.20 -24.51 16.98
N TRP A 114 0.14 -25.21 15.85
CA TRP A 114 -0.68 -26.40 15.68
C TRP A 114 0.06 -27.50 14.93
N ASP A 115 0.34 -28.61 15.62
CA ASP A 115 0.91 -29.84 15.06
C ASP A 115 -0.13 -30.98 15.04
N PRO A 116 -0.72 -31.33 13.89
CA PRO A 116 -1.65 -32.45 13.80
C PRO A 116 -1.06 -33.77 14.32
N GLN A 117 0.24 -34.02 14.13
CA GLN A 117 0.87 -35.28 14.52
C GLN A 117 0.97 -35.41 16.04
N ALA A 118 1.21 -34.32 16.77
CA ALA A 118 1.16 -34.28 18.23
C ALA A 118 -0.22 -34.68 18.79
N HIS A 119 -1.27 -34.58 17.98
CA HIS A 119 -2.64 -34.99 18.30
C HIS A 119 -3.04 -36.33 17.65
N GLY A 120 -2.09 -37.09 17.11
CA GLY A 120 -2.33 -38.40 16.50
C GLY A 120 -3.03 -38.35 15.14
N ILE A 121 -2.97 -37.21 14.45
CA ILE A 121 -3.58 -37.01 13.12
C ILE A 121 -2.45 -36.84 12.10
N GLY A 122 -2.46 -37.64 11.03
CA GLY A 122 -1.52 -37.44 9.93
C GLY A 122 -1.77 -36.08 9.25
N VAL A 123 -0.72 -35.41 8.77
CA VAL A 123 -0.89 -34.08 8.16
C VAL A 123 -1.82 -34.13 6.94
N ARG A 124 -1.78 -35.20 6.14
CA ARG A 124 -2.67 -35.36 5.00
C ARG A 124 -4.13 -35.55 5.42
N ASP A 125 -4.36 -36.32 6.48
CA ASP A 125 -5.70 -36.48 7.07
C ASP A 125 -6.23 -35.15 7.61
N TRP A 126 -5.34 -34.34 8.19
CA TRP A 126 -5.67 -32.98 8.63
C TRP A 126 -6.07 -32.09 7.45
N LEU A 127 -5.25 -32.00 6.40
CA LEU A 127 -5.55 -31.22 5.20
C LEU A 127 -6.85 -31.69 4.51
N ALA A 128 -7.11 -33.00 4.48
CA ALA A 128 -8.37 -33.54 3.95
C ALA A 128 -9.59 -33.13 4.81
N ARG A 129 -9.45 -33.03 6.13
CA ARG A 129 -10.51 -32.50 7.00
C ARG A 129 -10.76 -31.02 6.75
N LEU A 130 -9.72 -30.23 6.48
CA LEU A 130 -9.88 -28.84 6.07
C LEU A 130 -10.67 -28.75 4.75
N ASP A 131 -10.31 -29.54 3.74
CA ASP A 131 -11.02 -29.54 2.45
C ASP A 131 -12.48 -29.95 2.62
N ALA A 132 -12.76 -31.00 3.40
CA ALA A 132 -14.13 -31.42 3.71
C ALA A 132 -14.93 -30.33 4.45
N THR A 133 -14.29 -29.59 5.36
CA THR A 133 -14.91 -28.47 6.08
C THR A 133 -15.29 -27.34 5.14
N CYS A 134 -14.41 -27.00 4.19
CA CYS A 134 -14.70 -26.01 3.15
C CYS A 134 -15.78 -26.51 2.18
N ALA A 135 -15.73 -27.79 1.78
CA ALA A 135 -16.69 -28.39 0.84
C ALA A 135 -18.11 -28.49 1.41
N ALA A 136 -18.25 -28.56 2.73
CA ALA A 136 -19.55 -28.56 3.40
C ALA A 136 -20.25 -27.19 3.34
N ARG A 137 -19.56 -26.13 2.90
CA ARG A 137 -20.15 -24.80 2.78
C ARG A 137 -20.88 -24.63 1.45
N PRO A 138 -22.05 -23.98 1.45
CA PRO A 138 -22.75 -23.67 0.21
C PRO A 138 -21.89 -22.68 -0.62
N PRO A 139 -21.84 -22.82 -1.96
CA PRO A 139 -21.21 -21.82 -2.80
C PRO A 139 -21.82 -20.44 -2.57
N ARG A 140 -21.00 -19.38 -2.56
CA ARG A 140 -21.49 -18.00 -2.48
C ARG A 140 -22.20 -17.67 -3.79
N ALA A 141 -23.53 -17.82 -3.81
CA ALA A 141 -24.32 -17.43 -4.97
C ALA A 141 -24.53 -15.91 -4.94
N VAL A 142 -23.72 -15.16 -5.68
CA VAL A 142 -24.03 -13.76 -5.98
C VAL A 142 -25.19 -13.77 -6.99
N MET A 143 -26.39 -13.35 -6.56
CA MET A 143 -27.58 -13.35 -7.42
C MET A 143 -27.32 -12.51 -8.68
N GLY A 144 -27.51 -13.11 -9.86
CA GLY A 144 -27.47 -12.41 -11.15
C GLY A 144 -26.11 -12.36 -11.85
N ARG A 145 -25.03 -12.89 -11.26
CA ARG A 145 -23.70 -12.94 -11.88
C ARG A 145 -23.28 -14.38 -12.16
N ALA A 146 -22.68 -14.63 -13.32
CA ALA A 146 -21.90 -15.84 -13.54
C ALA A 146 -20.61 -15.74 -12.71
N PRO A 147 -20.07 -16.85 -12.16
CA PRO A 147 -18.81 -16.80 -11.43
C PRO A 147 -17.73 -16.15 -12.31
N GLY A 148 -17.08 -15.10 -11.81
CA GLY A 148 -15.97 -14.45 -12.50
C GLY A 148 -14.76 -15.39 -12.68
N PRO A 149 -13.68 -14.97 -13.34
CA PRO A 149 -12.43 -15.71 -13.30
C PRO A 149 -11.77 -15.62 -11.91
N SER A 150 -11.29 -16.74 -11.35
CA SER A 150 -10.48 -16.74 -10.11
C SER A 150 -9.17 -15.97 -10.30
N TRP A 151 -8.51 -15.50 -9.23
CA TRP A 151 -7.17 -14.90 -9.27
C TRP A 151 -6.15 -15.66 -10.15
N SER A 152 -6.23 -17.00 -10.17
CA SER A 152 -5.41 -17.88 -11.02
C SER A 152 -5.50 -17.57 -12.52
N PHE A 153 -6.50 -16.79 -12.96
CA PHE A 153 -6.69 -16.33 -14.32
C PHE A 153 -5.70 -15.22 -14.72
N TRP A 154 -5.20 -14.46 -13.74
CA TRP A 154 -4.19 -13.43 -13.93
C TRP A 154 -2.77 -13.99 -13.75
N ARG A 155 -2.54 -15.27 -14.07
CA ARG A 155 -1.18 -15.71 -14.39
C ARG A 155 -0.75 -14.90 -15.60
N LEU A 156 0.03 -13.85 -15.34
CA LEU A 156 0.65 -13.10 -16.42
C LEU A 156 1.50 -14.08 -17.22
N PRO A 157 1.68 -13.88 -18.54
CA PRO A 157 2.50 -14.75 -19.38
C PRO A 157 3.93 -15.02 -18.85
N ALA A 158 4.36 -14.27 -17.83
CA ALA A 158 5.66 -14.29 -17.18
C ALA A 158 5.81 -15.25 -15.98
N VAL A 159 4.80 -16.05 -15.56
CA VAL A 159 4.98 -16.93 -14.37
C VAL A 159 6.19 -17.87 -14.49
N GLU A 160 6.49 -18.38 -15.68
CA GLU A 160 7.66 -19.24 -15.89
C GLU A 160 9.00 -18.48 -15.78
N THR A 161 9.02 -17.15 -15.97
CA THR A 161 10.25 -16.36 -15.86
C THR A 161 10.71 -16.20 -14.40
N VAL A 162 9.79 -16.31 -13.43
CA VAL A 162 10.09 -16.19 -12.00
C VAL A 162 10.34 -17.52 -11.29
N ARG A 163 10.17 -18.65 -11.97
CA ARG A 163 10.43 -19.99 -11.38
C ARG A 163 11.82 -20.13 -10.79
N GLU A 164 12.86 -19.97 -11.60
CA GLU A 164 14.24 -20.11 -11.13
C GLU A 164 14.62 -19.04 -10.08
N PRO A 165 14.27 -17.76 -10.24
CA PRO A 165 14.46 -16.75 -9.20
C PRO A 165 13.83 -17.11 -7.85
N ILE A 166 12.59 -17.61 -7.83
CA ILE A 166 11.90 -18.04 -6.60
C ILE A 166 12.62 -19.22 -5.95
N LEU A 167 12.97 -20.25 -6.73
CA LEU A 167 13.69 -21.41 -6.21
C LEU A 167 15.08 -21.02 -5.69
N ALA A 168 15.75 -20.06 -6.34
CA ALA A 168 17.02 -19.52 -5.88
C ALA A 168 16.87 -18.78 -4.53
N GLU A 169 15.84 -17.97 -4.35
CA GLU A 169 15.54 -17.29 -3.07
C GLU A 169 15.21 -18.29 -1.95
N ILE A 170 14.43 -19.34 -2.23
CA ILE A 170 14.15 -20.43 -1.27
C ILE A 170 15.46 -21.11 -0.85
N ARG A 171 16.31 -21.50 -1.80
CA ARG A 171 17.60 -22.15 -1.51
C ARG A 171 18.55 -21.25 -0.73
N ALA A 172 18.61 -19.97 -1.07
CA ALA A 172 19.46 -18.98 -0.39
C ALA A 172 19.10 -18.83 1.10
N SER A 173 17.85 -19.13 1.48
CA SER A 173 17.33 -19.02 2.83
C SER A 173 17.66 -20.22 3.74
N ALA A 174 18.51 -21.16 3.31
CA ALA A 174 18.78 -22.39 4.07
C ALA A 174 19.36 -22.13 5.48
N GLY A 175 20.09 -21.02 5.66
CA GLY A 175 20.60 -20.60 6.98
C GLY A 175 19.55 -19.92 7.86
N GLU A 176 18.53 -19.32 7.25
CA GLU A 176 17.46 -18.57 7.93
C GLU A 176 16.27 -19.47 8.28
N LEU A 177 16.05 -20.51 7.47
CA LEU A 177 15.00 -21.52 7.63
C LEU A 177 15.62 -22.93 7.65
N PRO A 178 16.35 -23.31 8.71
CA PRO A 178 17.12 -24.55 8.74
C PRO A 178 16.25 -25.79 8.54
N GLY A 179 16.60 -26.62 7.56
CA GLY A 179 15.90 -27.88 7.25
C GLY A 179 14.57 -27.74 6.51
N LEU A 180 14.05 -26.51 6.35
CA LEU A 180 12.76 -26.26 5.70
C LEU A 180 12.89 -26.02 4.19
N THR A 181 14.02 -25.47 3.74
CA THR A 181 14.18 -25.08 2.33
C THR A 181 14.02 -26.23 1.32
N PRO A 182 14.47 -27.48 1.57
CA PRO A 182 14.19 -28.58 0.65
C PRO A 182 12.69 -28.88 0.54
N ALA A 183 11.96 -28.82 1.65
CA ALA A 183 10.52 -29.08 1.68
C ALA A 183 9.74 -27.99 0.91
N LEU A 184 10.11 -26.71 1.09
CA LEU A 184 9.52 -25.60 0.33
C LEU A 184 9.83 -25.68 -1.17
N GLU A 185 11.06 -26.06 -1.53
CA GLU A 185 11.45 -26.28 -2.92
C GLU A 185 10.65 -27.42 -3.55
N GLU A 186 10.43 -28.52 -2.82
CA GLU A 186 9.58 -29.62 -3.27
C GLU A 186 8.13 -29.16 -3.49
N VAL A 187 7.55 -28.36 -2.59
CA VAL A 187 6.20 -27.80 -2.80
C VAL A 187 6.16 -26.94 -4.06
N ALA A 188 7.10 -26.01 -4.22
CA ALA A 188 7.16 -25.10 -5.36
C ALA A 188 7.34 -25.83 -6.72
N THR A 189 8.03 -26.98 -6.72
CA THR A 189 8.35 -27.74 -7.92
C THR A 189 7.34 -28.84 -8.25
N ARG A 190 6.80 -29.51 -7.22
CA ARG A 190 6.00 -30.74 -7.38
C ARG A 190 4.50 -30.54 -7.10
N ALA A 191 4.12 -29.47 -6.41
CA ALA A 191 2.71 -29.12 -6.19
C ALA A 191 2.34 -27.88 -6.99
N ASP A 192 2.86 -26.70 -6.64
CA ASP A 192 2.58 -25.45 -7.33
C ASP A 192 3.56 -24.35 -6.91
N LEU A 193 4.06 -23.58 -7.89
CA LEU A 193 5.06 -22.53 -7.67
C LEU A 193 4.51 -21.36 -6.84
N ASP A 194 3.27 -20.92 -7.12
CA ASP A 194 2.59 -19.84 -6.39
C ASP A 194 2.40 -20.23 -4.92
N LEU A 195 1.81 -21.39 -4.66
CA LEU A 195 1.62 -21.88 -3.30
C LEU A 195 2.95 -22.07 -2.55
N GLY A 196 3.97 -22.61 -3.22
CA GLY A 196 5.31 -22.75 -2.65
C GLY A 196 5.93 -21.41 -2.26
N PHE A 197 5.76 -20.37 -3.09
CA PHE A 197 6.25 -19.02 -2.80
C PHE A 197 5.48 -18.37 -1.63
N ARG A 198 4.15 -18.47 -1.59
CA ARG A 198 3.34 -17.99 -0.44
C ARG A 198 3.73 -18.66 0.87
N LEU A 199 3.93 -19.98 0.88
CA LEU A 199 4.34 -20.72 2.07
C LEU A 199 5.77 -20.38 2.51
N TYR A 200 6.66 -20.09 1.56
CA TYR A 200 8.00 -19.57 1.85
C TYR A 200 7.94 -18.19 2.52
N LEU A 201 7.19 -17.23 1.97
CA LEU A 201 6.99 -15.91 2.58
C LEU A 201 6.39 -16.05 3.98
N ARG A 202 5.36 -16.89 4.14
CA ARG A 202 4.74 -17.17 5.44
C ARG A 202 5.74 -17.73 6.45
N ALA A 203 6.62 -18.65 6.04
CA ALA A 203 7.66 -19.18 6.91
C ALA A 203 8.65 -18.10 7.37
N LEU A 204 9.06 -17.17 6.48
CA LEU A 204 9.90 -16.02 6.86
C LEU A 204 9.19 -15.11 7.87
N LYS A 205 7.93 -14.76 7.62
CA LYS A 205 7.10 -13.93 8.52
C LYS A 205 7.00 -14.56 9.90
N THR A 206 6.66 -15.85 9.94
CA THR A 206 6.45 -16.59 11.17
C THR A 206 7.75 -16.84 11.95
N ALA A 207 8.87 -17.06 11.26
CA ALA A 207 10.18 -17.19 11.90
C ALA A 207 10.79 -15.84 12.32
N GLY A 208 10.17 -14.71 11.96
CA GLY A 208 10.68 -13.38 12.26
C GLY A 208 12.04 -13.11 11.61
N VAL A 209 12.29 -13.69 10.42
CA VAL A 209 13.56 -13.54 9.72
C VAL A 209 13.76 -12.06 9.37
N PRO A 210 14.88 -11.43 9.77
CA PRO A 210 15.19 -10.07 9.34
C PRO A 210 15.46 -10.03 7.83
N VAL A 211 14.62 -9.32 7.08
CA VAL A 211 14.70 -9.20 5.62
C VAL A 211 15.15 -7.79 5.24
N PRO A 212 16.34 -7.59 4.63
CA PRO A 212 16.73 -6.29 4.11
C PRO A 212 15.73 -5.73 3.11
N GLU A 213 15.54 -4.40 3.08
CA GLU A 213 14.63 -3.69 2.16
C GLU A 213 14.78 -4.16 0.71
N GLU A 214 16.01 -4.29 0.20
CA GLU A 214 16.24 -4.69 -1.19
C GLU A 214 15.76 -6.11 -1.49
N ARG A 215 15.78 -7.00 -0.48
CA ARG A 215 15.25 -8.35 -0.62
C ARG A 215 13.72 -8.36 -0.54
N CYS A 216 13.14 -7.50 0.27
CA CYS A 216 11.69 -7.33 0.35
C CYS A 216 11.12 -6.80 -0.98
N ASN A 217 11.78 -5.80 -1.60
CA ASN A 217 11.42 -5.31 -2.93
C ASN A 217 11.46 -6.43 -3.96
N ARG A 218 12.53 -7.25 -3.97
CA ARG A 218 12.61 -8.41 -4.86
C ARG A 218 11.47 -9.40 -4.65
N PHE A 219 10.99 -9.61 -3.43
CA PHE A 219 9.82 -10.46 -3.21
C PHE A 219 8.55 -9.89 -3.85
N GLY A 220 8.40 -8.56 -3.87
CA GLY A 220 7.35 -7.87 -4.63
C GLY A 220 7.45 -8.19 -6.12
N ASP A 221 8.64 -7.99 -6.71
CA ASP A 221 8.90 -8.27 -8.14
C ASP A 221 8.63 -9.75 -8.51
N LEU A 222 8.95 -10.67 -7.60
CA LEU A 222 8.68 -12.11 -7.79
C LEU A 222 7.20 -12.46 -7.65
N GLY A 223 6.44 -11.67 -6.87
CA GLY A 223 5.00 -11.83 -6.66
C GLY A 223 4.15 -11.25 -7.78
N GLU A 224 4.65 -10.24 -8.49
CA GLU A 224 3.93 -9.52 -9.55
C GLU A 224 3.35 -10.44 -10.64
N PRO A 225 4.06 -11.47 -11.17
CA PRO A 225 3.48 -12.37 -12.18
C PRO A 225 2.28 -13.21 -11.71
N PHE A 226 2.11 -13.35 -10.39
CA PHE A 226 0.94 -13.99 -9.77
C PHE A 226 -0.18 -12.98 -9.45
N GLY A 227 0.05 -11.69 -9.72
CA GLY A 227 -0.84 -10.59 -9.39
C GLY A 227 -0.82 -10.20 -7.93
N TYR A 228 0.16 -10.65 -7.12
CA TYR A 228 0.10 -10.38 -5.68
C TYR A 228 0.02 -8.89 -5.38
N HIS A 229 -0.98 -8.54 -4.58
CA HIS A 229 -0.97 -7.26 -3.90
C HIS A 229 0.22 -7.21 -2.94
N LEU A 230 0.87 -6.06 -2.83
CA LEU A 230 2.11 -5.91 -2.08
C LEU A 230 1.97 -6.31 -0.60
N GLN A 231 0.80 -6.11 0.02
CA GLN A 231 0.57 -6.55 1.41
C GLN A 231 0.69 -8.08 1.59
N VAL A 232 0.39 -8.92 0.58
CA VAL A 232 0.66 -10.38 0.63
C VAL A 232 2.15 -10.65 0.87
N VAL A 233 3.02 -9.81 0.31
CA VAL A 233 4.47 -9.91 0.51
C VAL A 233 4.88 -9.27 1.83
N TYR A 234 4.56 -7.99 2.03
CA TYR A 234 5.13 -7.15 3.09
C TYR A 234 4.52 -7.40 4.48
N GLU A 235 3.22 -7.66 4.56
CA GLU A 235 2.55 -7.70 5.86
C GLU A 235 3.07 -8.86 6.71
N GLY A 236 3.49 -8.55 7.94
CA GLY A 236 4.07 -9.52 8.86
C GLY A 236 5.55 -9.85 8.61
N LEU A 237 6.21 -9.31 7.58
CA LEU A 237 7.65 -9.46 7.40
C LEU A 237 8.42 -8.55 8.37
N THR A 238 9.52 -9.07 8.92
CA THR A 238 10.46 -8.29 9.73
C THR A 238 11.46 -7.58 8.80
N VAL A 239 11.04 -6.46 8.21
CA VAL A 239 11.88 -5.72 7.27
C VAL A 239 12.94 -4.88 8.00
N VAL A 240 14.20 -5.06 7.61
CA VAL A 240 15.33 -4.24 8.03
C VAL A 240 15.45 -3.09 7.04
N TRP A 241 14.86 -1.96 7.41
CA TRP A 241 14.89 -0.75 6.62
C TRP A 241 16.25 -0.08 6.66
N ARG A 242 16.63 0.57 5.56
CA ARG A 242 17.76 1.50 5.55
C ARG A 242 17.49 2.68 6.50
N PRO A 243 18.54 3.41 6.93
CA PRO A 243 18.36 4.60 7.75
C PRO A 243 17.37 5.57 7.12
N LEU A 244 16.51 6.16 7.96
CA LEU A 244 15.51 7.11 7.53
C LEU A 244 16.19 8.32 6.85
N GLU A 245 16.03 8.42 5.54
CA GLU A 245 16.48 9.52 4.71
C GLU A 245 15.37 9.96 3.77
N VAL A 246 15.29 11.27 3.51
CA VAL A 246 14.34 11.80 2.54
C VAL A 246 15.00 11.87 1.18
N ALA A 247 14.73 10.88 0.33
CA ALA A 247 15.07 10.93 -1.08
C ALA A 247 13.78 11.15 -1.89
N ARG A 248 13.66 12.31 -2.57
CA ARG A 248 12.44 12.72 -3.29
C ARG A 248 12.03 11.70 -4.36
N ARG A 249 13.02 11.05 -4.98
CA ARG A 249 12.86 9.93 -5.92
C ARG A 249 12.09 8.72 -5.36
N LEU A 250 11.89 8.64 -4.04
CA LEU A 250 11.11 7.56 -3.43
C LEU A 250 9.61 7.78 -3.62
N PHE A 251 9.16 8.95 -4.05
CA PHE A 251 7.75 9.28 -4.21
C PHE A 251 7.38 9.39 -5.68
N ASP A 252 6.56 8.45 -6.16
CA ASP A 252 6.07 8.39 -7.54
C ASP A 252 4.88 9.35 -7.80
N GLY A 253 4.26 9.85 -6.72
CA GLY A 253 3.17 10.82 -6.77
C GLY A 253 3.46 12.06 -5.94
N ASP A 254 2.46 12.90 -5.73
CA ASP A 254 2.56 14.06 -4.85
C ASP A 254 2.83 13.64 -3.39
N PHE A 255 3.62 14.42 -2.65
CA PHE A 255 4.10 14.07 -1.31
C PHE A 255 4.35 15.32 -0.46
N GLY A 256 4.57 15.12 0.84
CA GLY A 256 4.83 16.22 1.76
C GLY A 256 3.63 17.16 1.88
N PHE A 257 3.88 18.45 2.02
CA PHE A 257 2.81 19.43 2.26
C PHE A 257 1.87 19.60 1.07
N SER A 258 2.36 19.52 -0.18
CA SER A 258 1.52 19.54 -1.39
C SER A 258 0.62 18.30 -1.47
N GLY A 259 1.19 17.11 -1.23
CA GLY A 259 0.43 15.85 -1.21
C GLY A 259 -0.65 15.85 -0.15
N LEU A 260 -0.34 16.31 1.07
CA LEU A 260 -1.35 16.48 2.13
C LEU A 260 -2.46 17.45 1.69
N ALA A 261 -2.12 18.60 1.11
CA ALA A 261 -3.13 19.54 0.62
C ALA A 261 -4.03 18.88 -0.44
N GLY A 262 -3.49 17.95 -1.23
CA GLY A 262 -4.26 17.18 -2.21
C GLY A 262 -5.35 16.30 -1.63
N GLU A 263 -5.09 15.65 -0.51
CA GLU A 263 -6.09 14.83 0.21
C GLU A 263 -7.28 15.66 0.70
N PHE A 264 -7.07 16.96 0.94
CA PHE A 264 -8.08 17.89 1.44
C PHE A 264 -8.91 18.58 0.34
N HIS A 265 -8.72 18.18 -0.93
CA HIS A 265 -9.46 18.76 -2.03
C HIS A 265 -10.94 18.33 -2.01
N PRO A 266 -11.92 19.27 -2.12
CA PRO A 266 -13.35 18.96 -1.98
C PRO A 266 -13.90 17.93 -2.96
N GLN A 267 -13.28 17.76 -4.14
CA GLN A 267 -13.70 16.73 -5.10
C GLN A 267 -13.59 15.30 -4.56
N TRP A 268 -12.77 15.10 -3.53
CA TRP A 268 -12.59 13.84 -2.83
C TRP A 268 -13.47 13.72 -1.60
N GLU A 269 -14.56 14.51 -1.48
CA GLU A 269 -15.48 14.56 -0.34
C GLU A 269 -15.78 13.16 0.23
N ARG A 270 -14.96 12.78 1.21
CA ARG A 270 -15.11 11.63 2.08
C ARG A 270 -15.60 12.21 3.40
N ASP A 271 -16.55 11.56 4.06
CA ASP A 271 -17.01 11.90 5.42
C ASP A 271 -15.92 11.63 6.49
N VAL A 272 -14.67 11.97 6.20
CA VAL A 272 -13.49 11.70 7.02
C VAL A 272 -13.08 13.01 7.73
N PRO A 273 -13.09 13.05 9.06
CA PRO A 273 -12.65 14.23 9.82
C PRO A 273 -11.19 14.60 9.51
N ALA A 274 -10.87 15.90 9.50
CA ALA A 274 -9.52 16.40 9.21
C ALA A 274 -8.38 15.77 10.05
N PRO A 275 -8.54 15.51 11.37
CA PRO A 275 -7.50 14.83 12.15
C PRO A 275 -7.25 13.38 11.69
N GLU A 276 -8.30 12.68 11.26
CA GLU A 276 -8.21 11.32 10.74
C GLU A 276 -7.52 11.31 9.37
N LEU A 277 -7.86 12.27 8.50
CA LEU A 277 -7.19 12.40 7.20
C LEU A 277 -5.70 12.72 7.37
N LEU A 278 -5.36 13.65 8.27
CA LEU A 278 -3.96 13.94 8.62
C LEU A 278 -3.25 12.70 9.16
N HIS A 279 -3.89 11.95 10.06
CA HIS A 279 -3.33 10.73 10.61
C HIS A 279 -3.01 9.72 9.49
N ARG A 280 -3.97 9.47 8.59
CA ARG A 280 -3.78 8.60 7.41
C ARG A 280 -2.59 9.03 6.57
N THR A 281 -2.47 10.30 6.22
CA THR A 281 -1.33 10.80 5.42
C THR A 281 0.00 10.63 6.15
N VAL A 282 0.04 10.89 7.46
CA VAL A 282 1.27 10.77 8.27
C VAL A 282 1.75 9.33 8.38
N ILE A 283 0.84 8.35 8.39
CA ILE A 283 1.18 6.92 8.44
C ILE A 283 1.25 6.26 7.06
N ALA A 284 0.94 6.99 5.97
CA ALA A 284 0.91 6.49 4.60
C ALA A 284 2.30 6.30 3.99
N ASP A 285 3.25 5.80 4.79
CA ASP A 285 4.60 5.42 4.36
C ASP A 285 4.54 4.46 3.16
N GLY A 286 3.42 3.74 3.01
CA GLY A 286 3.24 2.70 2.02
C GLY A 286 4.23 1.59 2.30
N TYR A 287 4.93 1.14 1.27
CA TYR A 287 5.98 0.14 1.38
C TYR A 287 7.39 0.77 1.43
N ARG A 288 7.47 2.01 1.91
CA ARG A 288 8.74 2.75 2.07
C ARG A 288 9.22 2.67 3.51
N ILE A 289 10.39 3.26 3.77
CA ILE A 289 10.97 3.38 5.10
C ILE A 289 9.93 3.98 6.07
N PRO A 290 9.59 3.30 7.18
CA PRO A 290 8.65 3.81 8.16
C PRO A 290 9.02 5.20 8.65
N GLY A 291 8.04 6.12 8.63
CA GLY A 291 8.21 7.52 8.99
C GLY A 291 8.70 8.41 7.86
N VAL A 292 8.97 7.91 6.64
CA VAL A 292 9.44 8.76 5.53
C VAL A 292 8.41 9.82 5.14
N GLN A 293 7.12 9.51 5.18
CA GLN A 293 6.07 10.48 4.90
C GLN A 293 5.99 11.54 5.99
N ALA A 294 6.03 11.09 7.24
CA ALA A 294 6.07 11.99 8.39
C ALA A 294 7.29 12.92 8.33
N LEU A 295 8.45 12.42 7.89
CA LEU A 295 9.67 13.21 7.80
C LEU A 295 9.58 14.29 6.71
N VAL A 296 9.19 13.94 5.48
CA VAL A 296 9.06 14.94 4.40
C VAL A 296 8.00 15.99 4.73
N LEU A 297 6.85 15.57 5.24
CA LEU A 297 5.77 16.47 5.61
C LEU A 297 6.21 17.40 6.76
N TRP A 298 6.97 16.87 7.73
CA TRP A 298 7.57 17.67 8.79
C TRP A 298 8.57 18.70 8.25
N GLU A 299 9.45 18.32 7.32
CA GLU A 299 10.42 19.24 6.72
C GLU A 299 9.73 20.43 6.05
N ASP A 300 8.76 20.16 5.16
CA ASP A 300 8.01 21.20 4.46
C ASP A 300 7.28 22.13 5.45
N THR A 301 6.60 21.52 6.42
CA THR A 301 5.80 22.25 7.41
C THR A 301 6.66 23.12 8.31
N VAL A 302 7.80 22.60 8.77
CA VAL A 302 8.72 23.35 9.64
C VAL A 302 9.44 24.45 8.87
N ARG A 303 9.76 24.26 7.58
CA ARG A 303 10.27 25.34 6.72
C ARG A 303 9.29 26.49 6.66
N LEU A 304 8.02 26.21 6.38
CA LEU A 304 6.96 27.22 6.35
C LEU A 304 6.78 27.90 7.72
N LEU A 305 6.72 27.14 8.82
CA LEU A 305 6.56 27.70 10.17
C LEU A 305 7.73 28.57 10.63
N ARG A 306 8.96 28.24 10.22
CA ARG A 306 10.18 29.00 10.57
C ARG A 306 10.48 30.13 9.58
N SER A 307 9.75 30.21 8.48
CA SER A 307 9.93 31.23 7.47
C SER A 307 9.49 32.62 7.96
N PRO A 308 9.93 33.69 7.28
CA PRO A 308 9.43 35.04 7.54
C PRO A 308 8.07 35.33 6.86
N LEU A 309 7.33 34.32 6.41
CA LEU A 309 6.02 34.49 5.78
C LEU A 309 4.97 34.88 6.83
N SER A 310 3.99 35.68 6.40
CA SER A 310 2.89 36.08 7.28
C SER A 310 1.88 34.94 7.48
N GLY A 311 1.10 34.99 8.57
CA GLY A 311 0.02 34.01 8.79
C GLY A 311 -1.03 34.00 7.68
N ASP A 312 -1.33 35.17 7.10
CA ASP A 312 -2.24 35.30 5.97
C ASP A 312 -1.66 34.60 4.74
N THR A 313 -0.38 34.82 4.42
CA THR A 313 0.31 34.12 3.33
C THR A 313 0.28 32.60 3.51
N LEU A 314 0.51 32.10 4.73
CA LEU A 314 0.44 30.67 5.01
C LEU A 314 -0.97 30.10 4.85
N THR A 315 -2.00 30.89 5.20
CA THR A 315 -3.41 30.53 4.97
C THR A 315 -3.73 30.50 3.48
N THR A 316 -3.32 31.52 2.72
CA THR A 316 -3.48 31.59 1.27
C THR A 316 -2.83 30.40 0.56
N LEU A 317 -1.61 30.00 0.97
CA LEU A 317 -0.93 28.82 0.38
C LEU A 317 -1.74 27.54 0.56
N TRP A 318 -2.26 27.31 1.77
CA TRP A 318 -3.08 26.13 2.04
C TRP A 318 -4.36 26.15 1.21
N VAL A 319 -5.09 27.27 1.22
CA VAL A 319 -6.33 27.43 0.44
C VAL A 319 -6.09 27.22 -1.05
N ALA A 320 -5.01 27.78 -1.60
CA ALA A 320 -4.67 27.62 -3.01
C ALA A 320 -4.41 26.16 -3.39
N ALA A 321 -3.71 25.41 -2.53
CA ALA A 321 -3.29 24.03 -2.81
C ALA A 321 -4.38 22.98 -2.51
N SER A 322 -5.25 23.26 -1.52
CA SER A 322 -6.25 22.31 -1.04
C SER A 322 -7.69 22.70 -1.40
N ASN A 323 -7.93 23.91 -1.89
CA ASN A 323 -9.27 24.49 -2.09
C ASN A 323 -10.17 24.45 -0.82
N THR A 324 -9.54 24.47 0.36
CA THR A 324 -10.23 24.31 1.65
C THR A 324 -9.66 25.25 2.70
N ASP A 325 -10.52 26.04 3.34
CA ASP A 325 -10.12 26.98 4.40
C ASP A 325 -9.78 26.23 5.71
N PRO A 326 -8.60 26.48 6.33
CA PRO A 326 -8.22 25.83 7.59
C PRO A 326 -9.15 26.17 8.76
N GLY A 327 -9.88 27.29 8.67
CA GLY A 327 -10.93 27.71 9.59
C GLY A 327 -12.09 26.71 9.67
N ARG A 328 -12.32 25.91 8.63
CA ARG A 328 -13.27 24.76 8.69
C ARG A 328 -12.86 23.73 9.73
N PHE A 329 -11.58 23.68 10.10
CA PHE A 329 -11.02 22.81 11.13
C PHE A 329 -10.76 23.55 12.45
N GLY A 330 -11.30 24.76 12.60
CA GLY A 330 -11.18 25.60 13.80
C GLY A 330 -9.75 26.06 14.06
N THR A 331 -9.01 26.45 13.02
CA THR A 331 -7.63 26.97 13.12
C THR A 331 -7.32 27.98 12.02
N ASP A 332 -6.28 28.80 12.21
CA ASP A 332 -5.64 29.57 11.14
C ASP A 332 -4.55 28.75 10.43
N GLY A 333 -3.97 29.27 9.35
CA GLY A 333 -2.86 28.63 8.63
C GLY A 333 -1.68 28.25 9.54
N PRO A 334 -1.12 29.17 10.35
CA PRO A 334 -0.07 28.85 11.30
C PRO A 334 -0.45 27.75 12.31
N GLY A 335 -1.66 27.79 12.86
CA GLY A 335 -2.16 26.78 13.78
C GLY A 335 -2.32 25.41 13.12
N TRP A 336 -2.74 25.37 11.86
CA TRP A 336 -2.84 24.14 11.10
C TRP A 336 -1.47 23.50 10.85
N LEU A 337 -0.49 24.30 10.42
CA LEU A 337 0.89 23.83 10.25
C LEU A 337 1.48 23.30 11.56
N ARG A 338 1.17 23.91 12.72
CA ARG A 338 1.62 23.37 14.02
C ARG A 338 1.06 21.98 14.29
N ARG A 339 -0.25 21.76 14.03
CA ARG A 339 -0.88 20.44 14.17
C ARG A 339 -0.25 19.39 13.26
N ILE A 340 0.03 19.74 12.00
CA ILE A 340 0.75 18.86 11.07
C ILE A 340 2.13 18.49 11.64
N ALA A 341 2.93 19.49 12.04
CA ALA A 341 4.28 19.25 12.56
C ALA A 341 4.29 18.45 13.87
N GLU A 342 3.25 18.56 14.69
CA GLU A 342 3.06 17.75 15.91
C GLU A 342 2.72 16.29 15.56
N ALA A 343 1.78 16.07 14.65
CA ALA A 343 1.41 14.72 14.19
C ALA A 343 2.62 13.99 13.57
N CYS A 344 3.38 14.66 12.70
CA CYS A 344 4.59 14.09 12.12
C CYS A 344 5.64 13.75 13.19
N ARG A 345 5.84 14.62 14.19
CA ARG A 345 6.78 14.34 15.29
C ARG A 345 6.34 13.16 16.14
N ALA A 346 5.05 13.05 16.44
CA ALA A 346 4.52 11.91 17.17
C ALA A 346 4.80 10.60 16.43
N ARG A 347 4.56 10.58 15.11
CA ARG A 347 4.87 9.42 14.26
C ARG A 347 6.37 9.11 14.22
N LEU A 348 7.22 10.10 14.01
CA LEU A 348 8.67 9.89 13.99
C LEU A 348 9.21 9.35 15.32
N ALA A 349 8.67 9.80 16.46
CA ALA A 349 9.03 9.26 17.76
C ALA A 349 8.59 7.79 17.94
N GLU A 350 7.50 7.38 17.30
CA GLU A 350 6.98 6.01 17.32
C GLU A 350 7.86 5.05 16.50
N VAL A 351 8.17 5.41 15.24
CA VAL A 351 8.81 4.47 14.28
C VAL A 351 10.29 4.69 14.07
N ALA A 352 10.82 5.83 14.48
CA ALA A 352 12.21 6.21 14.29
C ALA A 352 12.73 6.98 15.52
N ALA A 353 12.55 6.41 16.71
CA ALA A 353 12.85 7.07 17.99
C ALA A 353 14.30 7.60 18.11
N GLU A 354 15.25 6.94 17.44
CA GLU A 354 16.66 7.35 17.42
C GLU A 354 16.97 8.42 16.35
N HIS A 355 16.06 8.64 15.41
CA HIS A 355 16.23 9.63 14.36
C HIS A 355 15.93 11.04 14.89
N THR A 356 16.86 11.96 14.68
CA THR A 356 16.66 13.39 14.96
C THR A 356 16.45 14.14 13.64
N PRO A 357 15.23 14.59 13.33
CA PRO A 357 14.94 15.30 12.08
C PRO A 357 15.77 16.57 11.95
N ALA A 358 16.42 16.74 10.79
CA ALA A 358 17.19 17.92 10.44
C ALA A 358 16.72 18.45 9.07
N LEU A 359 16.63 19.77 8.92
CA LEU A 359 16.25 20.36 7.64
C LEU A 359 17.43 20.27 6.65
N PRO A 360 17.26 19.67 5.46
CA PRO A 360 18.31 19.67 4.46
C PRO A 360 18.60 21.08 3.91
N PRO A 361 19.76 21.33 3.29
CA PRO A 361 20.02 22.59 2.59
C PRO A 361 19.00 22.85 1.47
N VAL A 362 18.63 24.12 1.27
CA VAL A 362 17.72 24.53 0.19
C VAL A 362 18.46 24.56 -1.14
N ARG A 363 17.81 24.09 -2.21
CA ARG A 363 18.30 24.15 -3.61
C ARG A 363 18.07 25.54 -4.22
N ALA A 364 18.71 26.56 -3.64
CA ALA A 364 18.55 27.94 -4.06
C ALA A 364 18.98 28.20 -5.52
N ASP A 365 19.81 27.33 -6.09
CA ASP A 365 20.21 27.32 -7.50
C ASP A 365 19.02 27.16 -8.47
N LEU A 366 17.92 26.55 -8.01
CA LEU A 366 16.72 26.30 -8.81
C LEU A 366 15.62 27.36 -8.60
N ALA A 367 15.86 28.41 -7.80
CA ALA A 367 14.86 29.45 -7.55
C ALA A 367 14.45 30.21 -8.83
N ASP A 368 15.42 30.66 -9.64
CA ASP A 368 15.14 31.43 -10.86
C ASP A 368 14.37 30.63 -11.92
N PRO A 369 14.73 29.36 -12.22
CA PRO A 369 13.90 28.50 -13.07
C PRO A 369 12.46 28.34 -12.57
N VAL A 370 12.25 28.10 -11.28
CA VAL A 370 10.89 27.94 -10.71
C VAL A 370 10.09 29.24 -10.78
N LEU A 371 10.71 30.39 -10.46
CA LEU A 371 10.07 31.70 -10.60
C LEU A 371 9.69 32.02 -12.05
N ARG A 372 10.46 31.52 -13.03
CA ARG A 372 10.10 31.67 -14.45
C ARG A 372 8.81 30.90 -14.76
N GLU A 373 8.73 29.63 -14.39
CA GLU A 373 7.52 28.84 -14.64
C GLU A 373 6.30 29.41 -13.90
N LEU A 374 6.49 29.91 -12.68
CA LEU A 374 5.42 30.58 -11.94
C LEU A 374 4.89 31.83 -12.66
N ARG A 375 5.76 32.64 -13.29
CA ARG A 375 5.35 33.82 -14.08
C ARG A 375 4.61 33.43 -15.36
N GLU A 376 5.02 32.36 -16.02
CA GLU A 376 4.33 31.81 -17.19
C GLU A 376 2.94 31.27 -16.81
N ALA A 377 2.82 30.67 -15.63
CA ALA A 377 1.56 30.16 -15.09
C ALA A 377 0.66 31.26 -14.49
N ALA A 378 1.21 32.43 -14.13
CA ALA A 378 0.49 33.49 -13.43
C ALA A 378 -0.86 33.91 -14.06
N PRO A 379 -1.04 33.94 -15.39
CA PRO A 379 -2.35 34.25 -16.00
C PRO A 379 -3.47 33.24 -15.66
N LEU A 380 -3.11 32.03 -15.22
CA LEU A 380 -4.05 30.97 -14.84
C LEU A 380 -4.41 31.01 -13.34
N LEU A 381 -3.72 31.84 -12.57
CA LEU A 381 -3.75 31.82 -11.11
C LEU A 381 -4.26 33.13 -10.54
N GLU A 382 -4.87 33.07 -9.36
CA GLU A 382 -5.24 34.28 -8.62
C GLU A 382 -3.98 35.06 -8.20
N PRO A 383 -3.97 36.40 -8.28
CA PRO A 383 -2.78 37.22 -7.98
C PRO A 383 -2.20 36.99 -6.58
N GLU A 384 -3.06 36.70 -5.60
CA GLU A 384 -2.64 36.39 -4.24
C GLU A 384 -1.95 35.03 -4.14
N HIS A 385 -2.39 34.03 -4.91
CA HIS A 385 -1.73 32.72 -4.99
C HIS A 385 -0.34 32.86 -5.62
N VAL A 386 -0.22 33.61 -6.72
CA VAL A 386 1.07 33.89 -7.36
C VAL A 386 2.03 34.55 -6.38
N THR A 387 1.56 35.60 -5.69
CA THR A 387 2.37 36.33 -4.70
C THR A 387 2.83 35.42 -3.56
N ALA A 388 1.95 34.55 -3.06
CA ALA A 388 2.28 33.63 -1.98
C ALA A 388 3.31 32.59 -2.44
N LEU A 389 3.14 31.99 -3.63
CA LEU A 389 4.08 31.04 -4.23
C LEU A 389 5.45 31.68 -4.50
N GLU A 390 5.50 32.91 -5.03
CA GLU A 390 6.75 33.64 -5.25
C GLU A 390 7.52 33.82 -3.94
N GLN A 391 6.82 34.12 -2.84
CA GLN A 391 7.45 34.23 -1.53
C GLN A 391 8.00 32.91 -1.00
N VAL A 392 7.31 31.77 -1.25
CA VAL A 392 7.82 30.44 -0.90
C VAL A 392 9.11 30.15 -1.66
N VAL A 393 9.10 30.33 -2.98
CA VAL A 393 10.27 30.05 -3.84
C VAL A 393 11.46 30.94 -3.46
N ALA A 394 11.22 32.23 -3.22
CA ALA A 394 12.30 33.18 -2.95
C ALA A 394 12.81 33.16 -1.50
N ARG A 395 11.99 32.79 -0.51
CA ARG A 395 12.30 32.98 0.92
C ARG A 395 12.25 31.71 1.76
N VAL A 396 11.75 30.60 1.22
CA VAL A 396 11.56 29.35 1.96
C VAL A 396 12.30 28.20 1.30
N ASP A 397 11.79 27.73 0.16
CA ASP A 397 12.37 26.60 -0.57
C ASP A 397 11.80 26.53 -2.01
N PRO A 398 12.64 26.62 -3.05
CA PRO A 398 12.21 26.42 -4.43
C PRO A 398 11.60 25.05 -4.72
N ASP A 399 12.03 23.98 -4.04
CA ASP A 399 11.46 22.62 -4.18
C ASP A 399 9.99 22.63 -3.77
N LEU A 400 9.72 23.08 -2.54
CA LEU A 400 8.36 23.19 -2.01
C LEU A 400 7.50 24.16 -2.83
N GLY A 401 8.08 25.29 -3.24
CA GLY A 401 7.38 26.26 -4.08
C GLY A 401 6.98 25.67 -5.44
N PHE A 402 7.85 24.85 -6.04
CA PHE A 402 7.55 24.16 -7.30
C PHE A 402 6.46 23.10 -7.14
N ARG A 403 6.53 22.24 -6.09
CA ARG A 403 5.46 21.26 -5.82
C ARG A 403 4.11 21.92 -5.56
N LEU A 404 4.10 23.03 -4.81
CA LEU A 404 2.88 23.81 -4.59
C LEU A 404 2.35 24.44 -5.89
N LEU A 405 3.21 24.91 -6.79
CA LEU A 405 2.79 25.37 -8.11
C LEU A 405 2.08 24.26 -8.89
N LEU A 406 2.66 23.07 -8.99
CA LEU A 406 2.04 21.93 -9.67
C LEU A 406 0.67 21.59 -9.06
N ARG A 407 0.58 21.59 -7.73
CA ARG A 407 -0.65 21.32 -6.99
C ARG A 407 -1.74 22.38 -7.23
N VAL A 408 -1.37 23.66 -7.24
CA VAL A 408 -2.30 24.75 -7.53
C VAL A 408 -2.76 24.70 -8.99
N LEU A 409 -1.87 24.41 -9.93
CA LEU A 409 -2.22 24.21 -11.35
C LEU A 409 -3.25 23.09 -11.54
N HIS A 410 -3.04 21.94 -10.87
CA HIS A 410 -4.03 20.87 -10.83
C HIS A 410 -5.37 21.38 -10.28
N THR A 411 -5.35 22.15 -9.19
CA THR A 411 -6.56 22.64 -8.51
C THR A 411 -7.37 23.61 -9.39
N VAL A 412 -6.71 24.48 -10.15
CA VAL A 412 -7.38 25.39 -11.08
C VAL A 412 -7.77 24.72 -12.41
N SER A 413 -7.18 23.56 -12.72
CA SER A 413 -7.40 22.77 -13.93
C SER A 413 -7.24 23.60 -15.23
N GLY A 414 -6.30 24.54 -15.25
CA GLY A 414 -6.02 25.39 -16.40
C GLY A 414 -5.16 24.67 -17.45
N PRO A 415 -5.36 24.91 -18.76
CA PRO A 415 -4.60 24.24 -19.81
C PRO A 415 -3.13 24.69 -19.81
N LEU A 416 -2.22 23.74 -20.03
CA LEU A 416 -0.79 23.96 -20.20
C LEU A 416 -0.38 23.62 -21.64
N THR A 417 0.60 24.34 -22.16
CA THR A 417 1.25 23.95 -23.41
C THR A 417 2.16 22.74 -23.19
N GLU A 418 2.29 21.87 -24.19
CA GLU A 418 3.32 20.81 -24.26
C GLU A 418 4.71 21.30 -23.81
N ARG A 419 5.10 22.50 -24.26
CA ARG A 419 6.38 23.12 -23.92
C ARG A 419 6.49 23.51 -22.45
N GLN A 420 5.40 23.94 -21.81
CA GLN A 420 5.37 24.19 -20.36
C GLN A 420 5.45 22.89 -19.57
N TYR A 421 4.70 21.87 -19.97
CA TYR A 421 4.76 20.54 -19.36
C TYR A 421 6.17 19.95 -19.41
N GLY A 422 6.83 20.00 -20.58
CA GLY A 422 8.21 19.55 -20.74
C GLY A 422 9.20 20.24 -19.79
N ARG A 423 9.08 21.57 -19.61
CA ARG A 423 9.94 22.29 -18.65
C ARG A 423 9.64 21.94 -17.19
N CYS A 424 8.39 21.66 -16.85
CA CYS A 424 8.03 21.17 -15.52
C CYS A 424 8.63 19.78 -15.27
N ARG A 425 8.64 18.89 -16.27
CA ARG A 425 9.33 17.59 -16.18
C ARG A 425 10.82 17.78 -15.96
N ASP A 426 11.47 18.63 -16.75
CA ASP A 426 12.90 18.94 -16.58
C ASP A 426 13.18 19.44 -15.16
N LEU A 427 12.36 20.33 -14.61
CA LEU A 427 12.52 20.80 -13.23
C LEU A 427 12.36 19.68 -12.20
N GLY A 428 11.37 18.80 -12.37
CA GLY A 428 11.18 17.62 -11.52
C GLY A 428 12.42 16.73 -11.48
N GLU A 429 13.04 16.49 -12.64
CA GLU A 429 14.31 15.73 -12.73
C GLU A 429 15.46 16.44 -11.99
N HIS A 430 15.58 17.77 -12.10
CA HIS A 430 16.61 18.54 -11.39
C HIS A 430 16.44 18.53 -9.86
N PHE A 431 15.21 18.41 -9.37
CA PHE A 431 14.90 18.16 -7.96
C PHE A 431 14.97 16.68 -7.57
N SER A 432 15.22 15.79 -8.53
CA SER A 432 15.27 14.33 -8.35
C SER A 432 13.96 13.75 -7.83
N TYR A 433 12.83 14.19 -8.39
CA TYR A 433 11.52 13.58 -8.15
C TYR A 433 11.42 12.20 -8.82
N GLY A 434 10.46 11.38 -8.39
CA GLY A 434 10.11 10.15 -9.09
C GLY A 434 9.64 10.43 -10.51
N GLU A 435 9.79 9.46 -11.41
CA GLU A 435 9.48 9.59 -12.85
C GLU A 435 8.06 10.11 -13.08
N ASP A 436 7.11 9.63 -12.28
CA ASP A 436 5.70 9.92 -12.47
C ASP A 436 5.18 11.13 -11.68
N HIS A 437 6.03 11.80 -10.87
CA HIS A 437 5.55 12.86 -9.98
C HIS A 437 4.92 14.02 -10.76
N VAL A 438 5.58 14.48 -11.83
CA VAL A 438 5.11 15.61 -12.63
C VAL A 438 3.98 15.18 -13.58
N SER A 439 4.06 13.98 -14.17
CA SER A 439 3.03 13.48 -15.08
C SER A 439 1.71 13.27 -14.34
N HIS A 440 1.72 12.58 -13.19
CA HIS A 440 0.53 12.42 -12.35
C HIS A 440 -0.07 13.76 -11.92
N ALA A 441 0.75 14.78 -11.67
CA ALA A 441 0.27 16.07 -11.22
C ALA A 441 -0.43 16.88 -12.33
N ILE A 442 0.13 16.95 -13.54
CA ILE A 442 -0.30 17.96 -14.54
C ILE A 442 -0.32 17.48 -16.00
N GLU A 443 -0.02 16.22 -16.31
CA GLU A 443 -0.01 15.74 -17.72
C GLU A 443 -1.37 15.89 -18.39
N HIS A 444 -2.45 15.61 -17.66
CA HIS A 444 -3.82 15.77 -18.14
C HIS A 444 -4.22 17.22 -18.48
N LEU A 445 -3.39 18.20 -18.10
CA LEU A 445 -3.57 19.62 -18.45
C LEU A 445 -2.84 19.99 -19.74
N ALA A 446 -1.92 19.15 -20.22
CA ALA A 446 -1.18 19.41 -21.45
C ALA A 446 -2.11 19.27 -22.67
N GLN A 447 -2.09 20.28 -23.54
CA GLN A 447 -2.84 20.27 -24.79
C GLN A 447 -1.88 20.41 -25.97
N ASP A 448 -2.16 19.66 -27.05
CA ASP A 448 -1.56 19.89 -28.36
C ASP A 448 -1.96 21.29 -28.86
N GLU A 449 -0.98 22.07 -29.33
CA GLU A 449 -1.19 23.43 -29.89
C GLU A 449 -2.11 23.47 -31.11
#